data_AF-A0A1F6KAE2-F1
#
_entry.id   AF-A0A1F6KAE2-F1
#
_cell.length_a   1.000
_cell.length_b   1.000
_cell.length_c   1.000
_cell.angle_alpha   90.00
_cell.angle_beta   90.00
_cell.angle_gamma   90.00
#
_symmetry.space_group_name_H-M   'P 1'
#
loop_
_entity.id
_entity.type
_entity.pdbx_description
1 polymer ?
#
loop_
_entity_poly.entity_id
_entity_poly.type
_entity_poly.pdbx_seq_one_letter_code
_entity_poly.pdbx_strand_id
1 'polypeptide(L)'
;MNAKYLLLAGILLLVLGGGVFVFNSNKNKPVTAPALSQEETVKKLNPEDIGLAFTARNDKKAVKFMIEKIDDISNVDYEISYLAKGDIPRGAIGHADPEAGDTKIETNYIDLGTCSSGKCKYDEGVVSVKLLLKVTKKDNSIYSVEKTLDLTSD
;
A
#
# COMPACT_ATOMS: atom_id res chain seq x y z
N MET A 1 -82.97 -13.65 -12.49
CA MET A 1 -81.84 -12.71 -12.39
C MET A 1 -80.94 -12.96 -13.58
N ASN A 2 -80.86 -12.01 -14.52
CA ASN A 2 -80.35 -12.29 -15.87
C ASN A 2 -78.83 -12.53 -15.82
N ALA A 3 -78.35 -13.58 -16.48
CA ALA A 3 -76.94 -14.01 -16.46
C ALA A 3 -75.94 -12.87 -16.80
N LYS A 4 -76.41 -11.86 -17.56
CA LYS A 4 -75.65 -10.64 -17.88
C LYS A 4 -75.29 -9.80 -16.65
N TYR A 5 -76.14 -9.75 -15.62
CA TYR A 5 -75.89 -8.98 -14.40
C TYR A 5 -74.99 -9.71 -13.40
N LEU A 6 -74.95 -11.05 -13.45
CA LEU A 6 -74.01 -11.86 -12.66
C LEU A 6 -72.56 -11.74 -13.18
N LEU A 7 -72.38 -11.66 -14.50
CA LEU A 7 -71.06 -11.40 -15.11
C LEU A 7 -70.56 -9.98 -14.83
N LEU A 8 -71.44 -8.98 -14.88
CA LEU A 8 -71.09 -7.59 -14.56
C LEU A 8 -70.72 -7.40 -13.08
N ALA A 9 -71.44 -8.06 -12.16
CA ALA A 9 -71.11 -8.02 -10.74
C ALA A 9 -69.78 -8.72 -10.43
N GLY A 10 -69.47 -9.83 -11.12
CA GLY A 10 -68.20 -10.54 -10.99
C GLY A 10 -66.99 -9.73 -11.48
N ILE A 11 -67.12 -9.03 -12.61
CA ILE A 11 -66.06 -8.17 -13.16
C ILE A 11 -65.81 -6.95 -12.26
N LEU A 12 -66.86 -6.35 -11.70
CA LEU A 12 -66.73 -5.19 -10.80
C LEU A 12 -65.99 -5.55 -9.50
N LEU A 13 -66.26 -6.74 -8.94
CA LEU A 13 -65.54 -7.26 -7.76
C LEU A 13 -64.08 -7.60 -8.06
N LEU A 14 -63.76 -8.08 -9.27
CA LEU A 14 -62.40 -8.37 -9.69
C LEU A 14 -61.55 -7.10 -9.89
N VAL A 15 -62.14 -6.03 -10.42
CA VAL A 15 -61.44 -4.75 -10.60
C VAL A 15 -61.23 -4.03 -9.27
N LEU A 16 -62.19 -4.11 -8.35
CA LEU A 16 -62.06 -3.50 -7.00
C LEU A 16 -61.13 -4.32 -6.08
N GLY A 17 -61.10 -5.65 -6.22
CA GLY A 17 -60.20 -6.52 -5.45
C GLY A 17 -58.77 -6.59 -6.00
N GLY A 18 -58.60 -6.52 -7.32
CA GLY A 18 -57.29 -6.61 -7.98
C GLY A 18 -56.47 -5.31 -7.99
N GLY A 19 -57.14 -4.15 -7.87
CA GLY A 19 -56.49 -2.84 -7.94
C GLY A 19 -55.65 -2.44 -6.72
N VAL A 20 -55.77 -3.15 -5.58
CA VAL A 20 -55.10 -2.76 -4.32
C VAL A 20 -53.78 -3.52 -4.09
N PHE A 21 -53.45 -4.55 -4.89
CA PHE A 21 -52.32 -5.44 -4.59
C PHE A 21 -51.01 -5.15 -5.37
N VAL A 22 -50.96 -4.18 -6.27
CA VAL A 22 -49.80 -3.99 -7.19
C VAL A 22 -48.95 -2.75 -6.85
N PHE A 23 -48.99 -2.25 -5.62
CA PHE A 23 -48.14 -1.12 -5.22
C PHE A 23 -47.43 -1.32 -3.89
N ASN A 24 -46.68 -2.42 -3.74
CA ASN A 24 -45.67 -2.51 -2.69
C ASN A 24 -44.58 -3.55 -2.98
N SER A 25 -43.73 -3.29 -3.97
CA SER A 25 -42.41 -3.96 -4.07
C SER A 25 -41.46 -3.13 -4.91
N ASN A 26 -40.96 -2.04 -4.31
CA ASN A 26 -39.65 -1.50 -4.67
C ASN A 26 -39.03 -0.80 -3.45
N LYS A 27 -38.77 -1.59 -2.40
CA LYS A 27 -37.75 -1.21 -1.42
C LYS A 27 -36.42 -1.62 -2.04
N ASN A 28 -35.76 -0.66 -2.69
CA ASN A 28 -34.35 -0.75 -2.98
C ASN A 28 -33.66 -1.23 -1.70
N LYS A 29 -33.15 -2.46 -1.69
CA LYS A 29 -32.13 -2.82 -0.71
C LYS A 29 -31.02 -1.78 -0.94
N PRO A 30 -30.63 -0.98 0.07
CA PRO A 30 -29.44 -0.18 -0.09
C PRO A 30 -28.35 -1.18 -0.45
N VAL A 31 -27.76 -1.00 -1.63
CA VAL A 31 -26.54 -1.70 -2.00
C VAL A 31 -25.59 -1.39 -0.87
N THR A 32 -25.30 -2.40 -0.04
CA THR A 32 -24.21 -2.32 0.91
C THR A 32 -23.01 -1.89 0.10
N ALA A 33 -22.58 -0.63 0.28
CA ALA A 33 -21.32 -0.17 -0.23
C ALA A 33 -20.27 -1.22 0.17
N PRO A 34 -19.32 -1.59 -0.72
CA PRO A 34 -18.19 -2.39 -0.29
C PRO A 34 -17.68 -1.77 1.00
N ALA A 35 -17.63 -2.56 2.07
CA ALA A 35 -17.01 -2.11 3.31
C ALA A 35 -15.63 -1.57 2.88
N LEU A 36 -15.44 -0.25 3.01
CA LEU A 36 -14.13 0.36 2.88
C LEU A 36 -13.21 -0.52 3.71
N SER A 37 -12.26 -1.14 3.01
CA SER A 37 -11.18 -1.91 3.60
C SER A 37 -10.78 -1.22 4.88
N GLN A 38 -10.87 -1.93 6.01
CA GLN A 38 -10.25 -1.46 7.23
C GLN A 38 -8.82 -1.11 6.84
N GLU A 39 -8.46 0.16 6.94
CA GLU A 39 -7.07 0.58 6.82
C GLU A 39 -6.34 -0.18 7.91
N GLU A 40 -5.62 -1.24 7.55
CA GLU A 40 -4.66 -1.86 8.46
C GLU A 40 -3.71 -0.74 8.86
N THR A 41 -3.87 -0.27 10.09
CA THR A 41 -3.03 0.78 10.65
C THR A 41 -1.64 0.17 10.83
N VAL A 42 -0.82 0.30 9.79
CA VAL A 42 0.58 -0.15 9.82
C VAL A 42 1.26 0.59 10.96
N LYS A 43 1.70 -0.17 11.96
CA LYS A 43 2.36 0.37 13.15
C LYS A 43 3.69 0.98 12.72
N LYS A 44 4.08 2.12 13.30
CA LYS A 44 5.38 2.74 13.02
C LYS A 44 6.41 2.31 14.07
N LEU A 45 7.64 2.03 13.63
CA LEU A 45 8.81 1.90 14.50
C LEU A 45 9.80 3.03 14.20
N ASN A 46 10.60 3.38 15.20
CA ASN A 46 11.71 4.30 14.97
C ASN A 46 12.90 3.53 14.37
N PRO A 47 13.73 4.17 13.53
CA PRO A 47 14.95 3.58 13.01
C PRO A 47 15.86 2.92 14.06
N GLU A 48 15.96 3.52 15.25
CA GLU A 48 16.82 3.07 16.35
C GLU A 48 16.34 1.74 16.96
N ASP A 49 15.03 1.47 16.88
CA ASP A 49 14.42 0.25 17.44
C ASP A 49 14.95 -1.00 16.75
N ILE A 50 15.22 -0.92 15.45
CA ILE A 50 15.78 -2.00 14.63
C ILE A 50 17.29 -1.86 14.34
N GLY A 51 17.92 -0.80 14.86
CA GLY A 51 19.33 -0.52 14.56
C GLY A 51 19.57 -0.15 13.10
N LEU A 52 18.69 0.67 12.52
CA LEU A 52 18.77 1.09 11.12
C LEU A 52 19.85 2.14 10.89
N ALA A 53 20.90 1.75 10.15
CA ALA A 53 21.85 2.67 9.54
C ALA A 53 21.47 2.90 8.07
N PHE A 54 21.46 4.17 7.63
CA PHE A 54 21.22 4.54 6.24
C PHE A 54 22.31 5.53 5.82
N THR A 55 23.10 5.15 4.82
CA THR A 55 24.37 5.81 4.52
C THR A 55 24.56 5.99 3.02
N ALA A 56 25.23 7.08 2.64
CA ALA A 56 25.62 7.33 1.27
C ALA A 56 27.00 6.74 0.99
N ARG A 57 27.23 6.36 -0.27
CA ARG A 57 28.58 6.12 -0.79
C ARG A 57 29.35 7.43 -0.79
N ASN A 58 30.69 7.36 -0.72
CA ASN A 58 31.55 8.54 -0.66
C ASN A 58 31.33 9.55 -1.81
N ASP A 59 30.91 9.09 -2.99
CA ASP A 59 30.62 9.93 -4.15
C ASP A 59 29.20 10.50 -4.16
N LYS A 60 28.38 10.19 -3.14
CA LYS A 60 26.98 10.61 -2.97
C LYS A 60 26.04 10.16 -4.09
N LYS A 61 26.45 9.19 -4.92
CA LYS A 61 25.67 8.68 -6.07
C LYS A 61 24.97 7.34 -5.81
N ALA A 62 25.15 6.78 -4.62
CA ALA A 62 24.50 5.56 -4.21
C ALA A 62 24.27 5.57 -2.71
N VAL A 63 23.29 4.81 -2.25
CA VAL A 63 22.97 4.65 -0.83
C VAL A 63 22.88 3.18 -0.46
N LYS A 64 23.10 2.86 0.81
CA LYS A 64 22.82 1.53 1.35
C LYS A 64 22.25 1.66 2.75
N PHE A 65 21.53 0.63 3.18
CA PHE A 65 21.08 0.53 4.55
C PHE A 65 21.49 -0.79 5.20
N MET A 66 21.58 -0.77 6.52
CA MET A 66 21.86 -1.91 7.36
C MET A 66 20.87 -1.94 8.53
N ILE A 67 20.44 -3.13 8.91
CA ILE A 67 19.60 -3.40 10.08
C ILE A 67 20.35 -4.39 10.96
N GLU A 68 20.69 -3.99 12.19
CA GLU A 68 21.47 -4.83 13.11
C GLU A 68 20.59 -5.77 13.95
N LYS A 69 19.36 -5.37 14.29
CA LYS A 69 18.48 -6.15 15.16
C LYS A 69 17.47 -6.95 14.33
N ILE A 70 17.90 -8.09 13.81
CA ILE A 70 17.12 -8.90 12.84
C ILE A 70 16.49 -10.16 13.41
N ASP A 71 16.70 -10.47 14.69
CA ASP A 71 16.31 -11.75 15.31
C ASP A 71 14.82 -12.09 15.19
N ASP A 72 13.97 -11.07 15.16
CA ASP A 72 12.52 -11.18 15.07
C ASP A 72 11.96 -10.79 13.68
N ILE A 73 12.84 -10.44 12.73
CA ILE A 73 12.47 -10.03 11.37
C ILE A 73 12.37 -11.28 10.48
N SER A 74 11.33 -11.34 9.64
CA SER A 74 11.14 -12.39 8.64
C SER A 74 11.44 -11.89 7.23
N ASN A 75 11.04 -10.67 6.90
CA ASN A 75 11.26 -10.05 5.59
C ASN A 75 11.26 -8.52 5.75
N VAL A 76 12.01 -7.84 4.87
CA VAL A 76 11.99 -6.39 4.75
C VAL A 76 11.78 -6.00 3.30
N ASP A 77 10.64 -5.39 3.00
CA ASP A 77 10.45 -4.67 1.74
C ASP A 77 10.96 -3.23 1.93
N TYR A 78 11.64 -2.67 0.95
CA TYR A 78 12.14 -1.31 1.00
C TYR A 78 11.74 -0.50 -0.22
N GLU A 79 11.50 0.79 0.00
CA GLU A 79 11.35 1.82 -1.01
C GLU A 79 12.34 2.94 -0.73
N ILE A 80 13.13 3.28 -1.74
CA ILE A 80 13.97 4.46 -1.76
C ILE A 80 13.31 5.47 -2.70
N SER A 81 13.14 6.70 -2.24
CA SER A 81 12.61 7.80 -3.04
C SER A 81 13.46 9.06 -2.90
N TYR A 82 13.61 9.80 -3.99
CA TYR A 82 14.35 11.05 -4.03
C TYR A 82 13.90 11.93 -5.21
N LEU A 83 14.29 13.21 -5.17
CA LEU A 83 14.12 14.14 -6.28
C LEU A 83 15.45 14.29 -7.02
N ALA A 84 15.40 14.11 -8.34
CA ALA A 84 16.48 14.46 -9.24
C ALA A 84 16.28 15.90 -9.76
N LYS A 85 17.31 16.42 -10.44
CA LYS A 85 17.32 17.74 -11.09
C LYS A 85 16.02 18.01 -11.86
N GLY A 86 15.41 19.16 -11.59
CA GLY A 86 14.12 19.54 -12.13
C GLY A 86 12.94 18.94 -11.37
N ASP A 87 13.14 18.57 -10.10
CA ASP A 87 12.14 18.02 -9.18
C ASP A 87 11.45 16.75 -9.69
N ILE A 88 12.22 15.93 -10.44
CA ILE A 88 11.71 14.69 -11.01
C ILE A 88 11.76 13.61 -9.93
N PRO A 89 10.63 12.99 -9.54
CA PRO A 89 10.62 11.90 -8.57
C PRO A 89 11.24 10.65 -9.16
N ARG A 90 12.15 10.05 -8.41
CA ARG A 90 12.90 8.84 -8.75
C ARG A 90 12.96 7.93 -7.53
N GLY A 91 13.27 6.66 -7.75
CA GLY A 91 13.32 5.70 -6.66
C GLY A 91 13.67 4.29 -7.09
N ALA A 92 13.76 3.42 -6.11
CA ALA A 92 13.97 1.99 -6.26
C ALA A 92 13.17 1.25 -5.19
N ILE A 93 12.61 0.10 -5.55
CA ILE A 93 11.91 -0.81 -4.63
C ILE A 93 12.63 -2.15 -4.67
N GLY A 94 12.74 -2.80 -3.52
CA GLY A 94 13.28 -4.15 -3.43
C GLY A 94 12.90 -4.83 -2.12
N HIS A 95 13.52 -5.97 -1.89
CA HIS A 95 13.38 -6.76 -0.67
C HIS A 95 14.76 -7.15 -0.15
N ALA A 96 14.84 -7.38 1.16
CA ALA A 96 16.01 -7.86 1.85
C ALA A 96 15.56 -8.80 2.97
N ASP A 97 15.83 -10.09 2.79
CA ASP A 97 15.44 -11.12 3.74
C ASP A 97 16.66 -11.56 4.56
N PRO A 98 16.51 -11.79 5.88
CA PRO A 98 17.58 -12.39 6.66
C PRO A 98 17.78 -13.85 6.26
N GLU A 99 19.02 -14.24 5.97
CA GLU A 99 19.38 -15.64 5.68
C GLU A 99 19.72 -16.41 6.97
N ALA A 100 19.78 -17.74 6.87
CA ALA A 100 20.09 -18.58 8.01
C ALA A 100 21.52 -18.33 8.51
N GLY A 101 21.64 -17.81 9.74
CA GLY A 101 22.92 -17.49 10.36
C GLY A 101 23.33 -16.02 10.24
N ASP A 102 22.52 -15.19 9.57
CA ASP A 102 22.74 -13.75 9.53
C ASP A 102 22.58 -13.13 10.90
N THR A 103 23.41 -12.13 11.18
CA THR A 103 23.34 -11.28 12.37
C THR A 103 22.90 -9.86 12.03
N LYS A 104 22.81 -9.53 10.74
CA LYS A 104 22.36 -8.25 10.21
C LYS A 104 21.85 -8.41 8.78
N ILE A 105 20.99 -7.51 8.36
CA ILE A 105 20.63 -7.32 6.95
C ILE A 105 21.43 -6.12 6.44
N GLU A 106 22.19 -6.28 5.35
CA GLU A 106 22.91 -5.17 4.72
C GLU A 106 22.69 -5.23 3.20
N THR A 107 22.25 -4.12 2.62
CA THR A 107 22.10 -4.02 1.17
C THR A 107 23.42 -3.65 0.50
N ASN A 108 23.59 -4.11 -0.74
CA ASN A 108 24.57 -3.50 -1.65
C ASN A 108 24.21 -2.03 -1.88
N TYR A 109 25.18 -1.25 -2.37
CA TYR A 109 24.88 0.11 -2.79
C TYR A 109 23.86 0.14 -3.92
N ILE A 110 22.78 0.88 -3.68
CA ILE A 110 21.70 1.15 -4.62
C ILE A 110 22.02 2.49 -5.29
N ASP A 111 22.32 2.44 -6.58
CA ASP A 111 22.70 3.62 -7.36
C ASP A 111 21.49 4.57 -7.54
N LEU A 112 21.75 5.86 -7.32
CA LEU A 112 20.81 6.95 -7.57
C LEU A 112 20.87 7.31 -9.06
N GLY A 113 20.22 6.49 -9.89
CA GLY A 113 20.17 6.70 -11.33
C GLY A 113 19.61 5.50 -12.07
N THR A 114 19.95 5.40 -13.35
CA THR A 114 19.56 4.26 -14.20
C THR A 114 20.79 3.51 -14.67
N CYS A 115 20.83 2.20 -14.42
CA CYS A 115 21.88 1.32 -14.89
C CYS A 115 21.38 0.44 -16.04
N SER A 116 22.14 0.37 -17.13
CA SER A 116 21.90 -0.55 -18.25
C SER A 116 23.20 -1.22 -18.65
N SER A 117 23.20 -2.55 -18.72
CA SER A 117 24.35 -3.36 -19.16
C SER A 117 25.67 -3.01 -18.46
N GLY A 118 25.62 -2.81 -17.13
CA GLY A 118 26.79 -2.50 -16.30
C GLY A 118 27.28 -1.05 -16.35
N LYS A 119 26.59 -0.16 -17.07
CA LYS A 119 26.88 1.29 -17.07
C LYS A 119 25.73 2.05 -16.42
N CYS A 120 26.05 2.85 -15.42
CA CYS A 120 25.07 3.66 -14.70
C CYS A 120 25.16 5.13 -15.13
N LYS A 121 24.02 5.69 -15.49
CA LYS A 121 23.82 7.13 -15.59
C LYS A 121 23.21 7.60 -14.28
N TYR A 122 24.00 8.33 -13.50
CA TYR A 122 23.58 8.87 -12.21
C TYR A 122 22.72 10.11 -12.40
N ASP A 123 21.73 10.26 -11.52
CA ASP A 123 20.85 11.42 -11.49
C ASP A 123 21.58 12.60 -10.80
N GLU A 124 21.44 13.79 -11.37
CA GLU A 124 22.02 15.03 -10.82
C GLU A 124 21.08 15.69 -9.82
N GLY A 125 21.61 16.57 -8.97
CA GLY A 125 20.79 17.46 -8.13
C GLY A 125 20.08 16.75 -6.97
N VAL A 126 20.50 15.54 -6.61
CA VAL A 126 19.93 14.81 -5.47
C VAL A 126 20.45 15.40 -4.17
N VAL A 127 19.55 15.99 -3.39
CA VAL A 127 19.87 16.67 -2.11
C VAL A 127 19.61 15.77 -0.91
N SER A 128 18.55 14.97 -0.97
CA SER A 128 18.11 14.09 0.11
C SER A 128 17.51 12.81 -0.46
N VAL A 129 17.64 11.72 0.28
CA VAL A 129 17.07 10.42 -0.07
C VAL A 129 16.22 9.93 1.09
N LYS A 130 14.99 9.52 0.80
CA LYS A 130 14.08 8.90 1.77
C LYS A 130 14.10 7.39 1.62
N LEU A 131 14.26 6.69 2.73
CA LEU A 131 14.10 5.25 2.86
C LEU A 131 12.81 4.97 3.65
N LEU A 132 11.95 4.14 3.08
CA LEU A 132 10.78 3.56 3.74
C LEU A 132 10.98 2.04 3.76
N LEU A 133 10.90 1.45 4.94
CA LEU A 133 10.95 0.01 5.14
C LEU A 133 9.59 -0.48 5.62
N LYS A 134 9.13 -1.58 5.04
CA LYS A 134 8.06 -2.40 5.58
C LYS A 134 8.69 -3.65 6.18
N VAL A 135 8.74 -3.70 7.50
CA VAL A 135 9.33 -4.79 8.26
C VAL A 135 8.24 -5.76 8.64
N THR A 136 8.32 -6.98 8.13
CA THR A 136 7.49 -8.09 8.57
C THR A 136 8.25 -8.86 9.65
N LYS A 137 7.62 -9.04 10.82
CA LYS A 137 8.17 -9.83 11.92
C LYS A 137 7.79 -11.30 11.79
N LYS A 138 8.47 -12.18 12.53
CA LYS A 138 8.20 -13.63 12.55
C LYS A 138 6.81 -13.99 13.10
N ASP A 139 6.19 -13.09 13.87
CA ASP A 139 4.81 -13.21 14.35
C ASP A 139 3.76 -12.69 13.34
N ASN A 140 4.17 -12.34 12.12
CA ASN A 140 3.39 -11.72 11.04
C ASN A 140 2.91 -10.29 11.33
N SER A 141 3.40 -9.62 12.38
CA SER A 141 3.15 -8.20 12.57
C SER A 141 3.96 -7.37 11.57
N ILE A 142 3.33 -6.33 11.02
CA ILE A 142 3.91 -5.46 9.98
C ILE A 142 4.13 -4.07 10.58
N TYR A 143 5.35 -3.56 10.38
CA TYR A 143 5.74 -2.22 10.80
C TYR A 143 6.30 -1.41 9.63
N SER A 144 6.11 -0.09 9.70
CA SER A 144 6.74 0.88 8.82
C SER A 144 7.86 1.61 9.54
N VAL A 145 9.02 1.74 8.90
CA VAL A 145 10.17 2.51 9.39
C VAL A 145 10.60 3.49 8.31
N GLU A 146 10.72 4.76 8.67
CA GLU A 146 11.12 5.81 7.73
C GLU A 146 12.42 6.48 8.20
N LYS A 147 13.35 6.71 7.27
CA LYS A 147 14.58 7.46 7.53
C LYS A 147 14.95 8.31 6.32
N THR A 148 15.29 9.57 6.55
CA THR A 148 15.79 10.48 5.52
C THR A 148 17.29 10.66 5.71
N LEU A 149 18.02 10.68 4.61
CA LEU A 149 19.44 10.95 4.55
C LEU A 149 19.68 12.21 3.70
N ASP A 150 20.27 13.23 4.32
CA ASP A 150 20.71 14.43 3.62
C ASP A 150 22.11 14.19 3.01
N LEU A 151 22.26 14.49 1.72
CA LEU A 151 23.50 14.31 0.97
C LEU A 151 24.34 15.60 0.90
N THR A 152 23.79 16.73 1.32
CA THR A 152 24.43 18.05 1.22
C THR A 152 25.34 18.39 2.40
N SER A 153 25.34 17.59 3.46
CA SER A 153 26.15 17.81 4.65
C SER A 153 27.59 17.31 4.43
N ASP A 154 28.54 18.25 4.37
CA ASP A 154 29.96 18.05 4.71
C ASP A 154 30.25 18.83 6.00
#